data_AF-A0A0R2DJ04-F1
#
_entry.id   AF-A0A0R2DJ04-F1
#
_cell.length_a   1.000
_cell.length_b   1.000
_cell.length_c   1.000
_cell.angle_alpha   90.00
_cell.angle_beta   90.00
_cell.angle_gamma   90.00
#
_symmetry.space_group_name_H-M   'P 1'
#
loop_
_entity.id
_entity.type
_entity.pdbx_description
1 polymer ?
#
loop_
_entity_poly.entity_id
_entity_poly.type
_entity_poly.pdbx_seq_one_letter_code
_entity_poly.pdbx_strand_id
1 'polypeptide(L)'
;MKNQKQFIIGLVLLLVVVLFALANVHSVNVNFGITSISVPLILLIVVILIIGAVLGMLVTLNTQKTNSKEVKSLKGEVKTQASELKSAKKANSKKETKKTK
;
A
#
# COMPACT_ATOMS: atom_id res chain seq x y z
N MET A 1 -11.82 -1.37 -26.13
CA MET A 1 -13.05 -1.70 -25.35
C MET A 1 -12.85 -1.92 -23.84
N LYS A 2 -11.68 -2.37 -23.33
CA LYS A 2 -11.47 -2.59 -21.86
C LYS A 2 -11.71 -1.33 -21.00
N ASN A 3 -11.29 -0.16 -21.49
CA ASN A 3 -11.44 1.11 -20.75
C ASN A 3 -12.89 1.62 -20.73
N GLN A 4 -13.67 1.37 -21.79
CA GLN A 4 -15.10 1.70 -21.82
C GLN A 4 -15.90 0.82 -20.85
N LYS A 5 -15.60 -0.49 -20.78
CA LYS A 5 -16.22 -1.38 -19.79
C LYS A 5 -15.93 -0.93 -18.36
N GLN A 6 -14.69 -0.55 -18.07
CA GLN A 6 -14.32 -0.04 -16.75
C GLN A 6 -14.99 1.29 -16.40
N PHE A 7 -15.16 2.19 -17.38
CA PHE A 7 -15.95 3.42 -17.22
C PHE A 7 -17.43 3.13 -16.92
N ILE A 8 -18.05 2.23 -17.70
CA ILE A 8 -19.46 1.84 -17.52
C ILE A 8 -19.66 1.21 -16.14
N ILE A 9 -18.77 0.30 -15.71
CA ILE A 9 -18.82 -0.31 -14.38
C ILE A 9 -18.68 0.76 -13.28
N GLY A 10 -17.75 1.70 -13.44
CA GLY A 10 -17.58 2.81 -12.51
C GLY A 10 -18.83 3.70 -12.41
N LEU A 11 -19.49 3.96 -13.54
CA LEU A 11 -20.72 4.76 -13.59
C LEU A 11 -21.90 4.04 -12.92
N VAL A 12 -22.06 2.74 -13.16
CA VAL A 12 -23.09 1.93 -12.50
C VAL A 12 -22.85 1.88 -10.99
N LEU A 13 -21.59 1.69 -10.56
CA LEU A 13 -21.22 1.74 -9.14
C LEU A 13 -21.53 3.11 -8.51
N LEU A 14 -21.20 4.20 -9.21
CA LEU A 14 -21.50 5.55 -8.74
C LEU A 14 -23.00 5.75 -8.56
N LEU A 15 -23.82 5.29 -9.51
CA LEU A 15 -25.28 5.36 -9.40
C LEU A 15 -25.80 4.56 -8.20
N VAL A 16 -25.28 3.35 -7.96
CA VAL A 16 -25.64 2.54 -6.78
C VAL A 16 -25.30 3.28 -5.49
N VAL A 17 -24.13 3.90 -5.40
CA VAL A 17 -23.73 4.69 -4.22
C VAL A 17 -24.65 5.90 -4.01
N VAL A 18 -25.02 6.61 -5.07
CA VAL A 18 -25.93 7.76 -4.99
C VAL A 18 -27.33 7.32 -4.55
N LEU A 19 -27.86 6.25 -5.12
CA LEU A 19 -29.15 5.70 -4.71
C LEU A 19 -29.14 5.25 -3.25
N PHE A 20 -28.07 4.57 -2.82
CA PHE A 20 -27.88 4.19 -1.43
C PHE A 20 -27.81 5.41 -0.50
N ALA A 21 -27.10 6.47 -0.90
CA ALA A 21 -27.02 7.70 -0.14
C ALA A 21 -28.40 8.35 0.03
N LEU A 22 -29.18 8.46 -1.06
CA LEU A 22 -30.54 9.01 -1.05
C LEU A 22 -31.51 8.18 -0.19
N ALA A 23 -31.41 6.86 -0.26
CA ALA A 23 -32.23 5.96 0.57
C ALA A 23 -31.87 6.02 2.07
N ASN A 24 -30.68 6.54 2.42
CA ASN A 24 -30.17 6.58 3.79
C ASN A 24 -29.87 8.03 4.27
N VAL A 25 -30.62 9.02 3.78
CA VAL A 25 -30.59 10.41 4.30
C VAL A 25 -31.33 10.52 5.65
N HIS A 26 -31.52 9.41 6.34
CA HIS A 26 -32.10 9.40 7.68
C HIS A 26 -31.13 10.01 8.68
N SER A 27 -31.61 10.99 9.45
CA SER A 27 -30.83 11.61 10.51
C SER A 27 -30.67 10.67 11.69
N VAL A 28 -29.44 10.52 12.15
CA VAL A 28 -29.07 9.75 13.34
C VAL A 28 -28.44 10.70 14.35
N ASN A 29 -28.82 10.54 15.61
CA ASN A 29 -28.28 11.33 16.71
C ASN A 29 -26.98 10.70 17.18
N VAL A 30 -25.87 11.42 17.02
CA VAL A 30 -24.55 11.01 17.47
C VAL A 30 -24.27 11.67 18.81
N ASN A 31 -24.08 10.85 19.85
CA ASN A 31 -23.77 11.33 21.19
C ASN A 31 -22.25 11.31 21.42
N PHE A 32 -21.69 12.48 21.74
CA PHE A 32 -20.27 12.68 22.05
C PHE A 32 -19.99 12.71 23.57
N GLY A 33 -20.91 12.18 24.38
CA GLY A 33 -20.86 12.16 25.84
C GLY A 33 -21.38 13.44 26.49
N ILE A 34 -21.00 14.62 25.96
CA ILE A 34 -21.39 15.93 26.51
C ILE A 34 -22.50 16.58 25.68
N THR A 35 -22.50 16.33 24.38
CA THR A 35 -23.48 16.89 23.44
C THR A 35 -23.90 15.82 22.43
N SER A 36 -25.07 15.99 21.83
CA SER A 36 -25.55 15.15 20.75
C SER A 36 -25.87 15.99 19.52
N ILE A 37 -25.44 15.52 18.36
CA ILE A 37 -25.67 16.21 17.08
C ILE A 37 -26.39 15.24 16.15
N SER A 38 -27.44 15.74 15.50
CA SER A 38 -28.19 14.99 14.50
C SER A 38 -27.55 15.20 13.13
N VAL A 39 -27.07 14.12 12.53
CA VAL A 39 -26.43 14.13 11.19
C VAL A 39 -27.01 13.00 10.33
N PRO A 40 -27.11 13.17 9.01
CA PRO A 40 -27.52 12.07 8.13
C PRO A 40 -26.58 10.87 8.25
N LEU A 41 -27.15 9.66 8.33
CA LEU A 41 -26.41 8.41 8.52
C LEU A 41 -25.32 8.21 7.46
N ILE A 42 -25.62 8.52 6.19
CA ILE A 42 -24.64 8.42 5.11
C ILE A 42 -23.40 9.31 5.33
N LEU A 43 -23.60 10.54 5.82
CA LEU A 43 -22.50 11.47 6.12
C LEU A 43 -21.61 10.93 7.23
N LEU A 44 -22.23 10.37 8.28
CA LEU A 44 -21.50 9.73 9.39
C LEU A 44 -20.62 8.59 8.88
N ILE A 45 -21.16 7.69 8.06
CA ILE A 45 -20.43 6.55 7.48
C ILE A 45 -19.26 7.04 6.63
N VAL A 46 -19.48 8.02 5.75
CA VAL A 46 -18.44 8.57 4.88
C VAL A 46 -17.28 9.17 5.70
N VAL A 47 -17.58 9.95 6.73
CA VAL A 47 -16.56 10.56 7.59
C VAL A 47 -15.74 9.49 8.31
N ILE A 48 -16.38 8.50 8.91
CA ILE A 48 -15.69 7.41 9.61
C ILE A 48 -14.81 6.61 8.64
N LEU A 49 -15.30 6.34 7.43
CA LEU A 49 -14.57 5.61 6.41
C LEU A 49 -13.32 6.38 5.96
N ILE A 50 -13.44 7.70 5.77
CA ILE A 50 -12.30 8.57 5.45
C ILE A 50 -11.28 8.55 6.59
N ILE A 51 -11.71 8.69 7.84
CA ILE A 51 -10.82 8.61 9.01
C ILE A 51 -10.09 7.26 9.04
N GLY A 52 -10.81 6.15 8.85
CA GLY A 52 -10.22 4.82 8.80
C GLY A 52 -9.18 4.66 7.68
N ALA A 53 -9.46 5.18 6.48
CA ALA A 53 -8.53 5.17 5.36
C ALA A 53 -7.27 6.00 5.63
N VAL A 54 -7.43 7.18 6.24
CA VAL A 54 -6.30 8.03 6.65
C VAL A 54 -5.44 7.32 7.70
N LEU A 55 -6.05 6.76 8.74
CA LEU A 55 -5.34 6.00 9.78
C LEU A 55 -4.60 4.79 9.18
N GLY A 56 -5.26 4.03 8.30
CA GLY A 56 -4.63 2.90 7.59
C GLY A 56 -3.45 3.33 6.71
N MET A 57 -3.56 4.48 6.04
CA MET A 57 -2.47 5.05 5.26
C MET A 57 -1.29 5.44 6.15
N LEU A 58 -1.53 6.11 7.28
CA LEU A 58 -0.48 6.49 8.23
C LEU A 58 0.29 5.27 8.75
N VAL A 59 -0.43 4.19 9.12
CA VAL A 59 0.20 2.92 9.52
C VAL A 59 1.03 2.32 8.38
N THR A 60 0.48 2.29 7.16
CA THR A 60 1.15 1.72 5.98
C THR A 60 2.41 2.48 5.59
N LEU A 61 2.40 3.81 5.67
CA LEU A 61 3.57 4.66 5.37
C LEU A 61 4.73 4.38 6.33
N ASN A 62 4.44 4.13 7.61
CA ASN A 62 5.46 3.79 8.60
C ASN A 62 6.14 2.44 8.30
N THR A 63 5.39 1.41 7.93
CA THR A 63 5.97 0.09 7.59
C THR A 63 6.76 0.12 6.28
N GLN A 64 6.29 0.83 5.25
CA GLN A 64 6.96 0.92 3.95
C GLN A 64 8.38 1.50 4.06
N LYS A 65 8.61 2.45 4.99
CA LYS A 65 9.91 3.09 5.19
C LYS A 65 10.95 2.12 5.78
N THR A 66 10.54 1.22 6.66
CA THR A 66 11.40 0.19 7.26
C THR A 66 11.73 -0.90 6.25
N ASN A 67 10.72 -1.42 5.55
CA ASN A 67 10.89 -2.45 4.53
C ASN A 67 11.81 -1.97 3.39
N SER A 68 11.70 -0.71 2.99
CA SER A 68 12.56 -0.11 1.96
C SER A 68 14.03 -0.04 2.36
N LYS A 69 14.35 0.13 3.66
CA LYS A 69 15.73 0.14 4.16
C LYS A 69 16.31 -1.26 4.19
N GLU A 70 15.54 -2.22 4.69
CA GLU A 70 15.93 -3.62 4.75
C GLU A 70 16.17 -4.19 3.34
N VAL A 71 15.26 -3.92 2.39
CA VAL A 71 15.44 -4.29 0.98
C VAL A 71 16.70 -3.67 0.37
N LYS A 72 17.06 -2.43 0.74
CA LYS A 72 18.32 -1.81 0.29
C LYS A 72 19.55 -2.46 0.92
N SER A 73 19.52 -2.79 2.22
CA SER A 73 20.61 -3.50 2.91
C SER A 73 20.86 -4.86 2.30
N LEU A 74 19.81 -5.67 2.18
CA LEU A 74 19.86 -7.01 1.59
C LEU A 74 20.37 -6.98 0.15
N LYS A 75 19.92 -6.03 -0.67
CA LYS A 75 20.45 -5.84 -2.03
C LYS A 75 21.93 -5.45 -2.05
N GLY A 76 22.37 -4.66 -1.06
CA GLY A 76 23.78 -4.30 -0.87
C GLY A 76 24.64 -5.52 -0.55
N GLU A 77 24.26 -6.30 0.46
CA GLU A 77 24.95 -7.53 0.87
C GLU A 77 25.06 -8.54 -0.26
N VAL A 78 23.97 -8.78 -1.00
CA VAL A 78 23.96 -9.67 -2.18
C VAL A 78 24.96 -9.18 -3.24
N LYS A 79 25.04 -7.87 -3.48
CA LYS A 79 25.98 -7.30 -4.45
C LYS A 79 27.43 -7.51 -4.00
N THR A 80 27.72 -7.29 -2.73
CA THR A 80 29.07 -7.44 -2.15
C THR A 80 29.53 -8.88 -2.20
N GLN A 81 28.69 -9.83 -1.78
CA GLN A 81 28.97 -11.26 -1.88
C GLN A 81 29.19 -11.71 -3.33
N ALA A 82 28.38 -11.22 -4.27
CA ALA A 82 28.56 -11.53 -5.70
C ALA A 82 29.91 -11.03 -6.25
N SER A 83 30.39 -9.86 -5.81
CA SER A 83 31.72 -9.36 -6.19
C SER A 83 32.86 -10.15 -5.55
N GLU A 84 32.72 -10.59 -4.30
CA GLU A 84 33.72 -11.41 -3.61
C GLU A 84 33.85 -12.79 -4.25
N LEU A 85 32.71 -13.45 -4.56
CA LEU A 85 32.70 -14.74 -5.27
C LEU A 85 33.34 -14.64 -6.66
N LYS A 86 33.08 -13.55 -7.41
CA LYS A 86 33.75 -13.31 -8.71
C LYS A 86 35.26 -13.12 -8.56
N SER A 87 35.69 -12.43 -7.49
CA SER A 87 37.11 -12.16 -7.22
C SER A 87 37.85 -13.42 -6.75
N ALA A 88 37.24 -14.22 -5.88
CA ALA A 88 37.75 -15.51 -5.44
C ALA A 88 37.85 -16.50 -6.61
N LYS A 89 36.86 -16.55 -7.51
CA LYS A 89 36.89 -17.40 -8.71
C LYS A 89 38.00 -16.98 -9.68
N LYS A 90 38.22 -15.68 -9.89
CA LYS A 90 39.34 -15.16 -10.70
C LYS A 90 40.71 -15.46 -10.07
N ALA A 91 40.84 -15.37 -8.75
CA ALA A 91 42.08 -15.69 -8.04
C ALA A 91 42.41 -17.19 -8.11
N ASN A 92 41.39 -18.06 -8.07
CA ASN A 92 41.58 -19.51 -8.16
C ASN A 92 41.93 -19.97 -9.59
N SER A 93 41.31 -19.41 -10.63
CA SER A 93 41.67 -19.71 -12.03
C SER A 93 43.09 -19.24 -12.42
N LYS A 94 43.65 -18.24 -11.73
CA LYS A 94 45.06 -17.82 -11.88
C LYS A 94 46.06 -18.75 -11.16
N LYS A 95 45.63 -19.50 -10.13
CA LYS A 95 46.48 -20.47 -9.42
C LYS A 95 46.59 -21.80 -10.18
N GLU A 96 45.52 -22.24 -10.85
CA GLU A 96 45.56 -23.46 -11.68
C GLU A 96 46.42 -23.29 -12.94
N THR A 97 46.37 -22.12 -13.61
CA THR A 97 47.20 -21.84 -14.80
C THR A 97 48.70 -21.69 -14.50
N LYS A 98 49.11 -21.51 -13.24
CA LYS A 98 50.52 -21.46 -12.82
C LYS A 98 51.06 -22.80 -12.33
N LYS A 99 50.23 -23.82 -12.10
CA LYS A 99 50.65 -25.15 -11.63
C LYS A 99 50.93 -26.14 -12.77
N THR A 100 50.51 -25.83 -13.99
CA THR A 100 50.67 -26.69 -15.18
C THR A 100 51.82 -26.25 -16.10
N LYS A 101 52.65 -25.30 -15.67
CA LYS A 101 53.80 -24.78 -16.43
C LYS A 101 55.09 -24.95 -15.66
#